data_AF-A0A3D6CUN2-F1
#
_entry.id   AF-A0A3D6CUN2-F1
#
_cell.length_a   1.000
_cell.length_b   1.000
_cell.length_c   1.000
_cell.angle_alpha   90.00
_cell.angle_beta   90.00
_cell.angle_gamma   90.00
#
_symmetry.space_group_name_H-M   'P 1'
#
loop_
_entity.id
_entity.type
_entity.pdbx_description
1 polymer ?
#
loop_
_entity_poly.entity_id
_entity_poly.type
_entity_poly.pdbx_seq_one_letter_code
_entity_poly.pdbx_strand_id
1 'polypeptide(L)'
;MSFERFLRSLHAWLGICILPWVVVAGFTGFYMNHGKLILSLLPDSGFDVTQFDASPLAKEVTRAQAFALARSILPDVVRGLTVSKPYLGRESYRFDGGDTDVIVDQKTGHYWVTGRYMRQTFAPDGARLDTVIRWSRVLSSLHTRGWVGTVLGTWLADITAGALMVFGISGLYLFSAPRLRRAKNRRARAKAARQ
;
A
#
# COMPACT_ATOMS: atom_id res chain seq x y z
N MET A 1 -40.45 -0.42 16.11
CA MET A 1 -39.20 -1.00 16.63
C MET A 1 -38.80 -0.27 17.92
N SER A 2 -38.24 -0.94 18.94
CA SER A 2 -37.71 -0.20 20.09
C SER A 2 -36.38 0.47 19.72
N PHE A 3 -36.12 1.66 20.26
CA PHE A 3 -34.91 2.43 20.01
C PHE A 3 -33.62 1.61 20.20
N GLU A 4 -33.55 0.79 21.24
CA GLU A 4 -32.40 -0.09 21.50
C GLU A 4 -32.22 -1.18 20.42
N ARG A 5 -33.32 -1.73 19.87
CA ARG A 5 -33.24 -2.70 18.77
C ARG A 5 -32.76 -2.04 17.48
N PHE A 6 -33.26 -0.84 17.19
CA PHE A 6 -32.80 -0.03 16.06
C PHE A 6 -31.30 0.28 16.17
N LEU A 7 -30.82 0.77 17.32
CA LEU A 7 -29.40 1.08 17.53
C LEU A 7 -28.49 -0.12 17.37
N ARG A 8 -28.89 -1.30 17.87
CA ARG A 8 -28.12 -2.54 17.69
C ARG A 8 -28.02 -2.94 16.22
N SER A 9 -29.13 -2.85 15.49
CA SER A 9 -29.16 -3.14 14.06
C SER A 9 -28.26 -2.16 13.28
N LEU A 10 -28.40 -0.87 13.54
CA LEU A 10 -27.57 0.17 12.92
C LEU A 10 -26.09 -0.07 13.22
N HIS A 11 -25.71 -0.30 14.47
CA HIS A 11 -24.32 -0.55 14.86
C HIS A 11 -23.75 -1.79 14.17
N ALA A 12 -24.52 -2.88 14.07
CA ALA A 12 -24.09 -4.09 13.37
C ALA A 12 -23.85 -3.86 11.87
N TRP A 13 -24.77 -3.15 11.20
CA TRP A 13 -24.61 -2.81 9.79
C TRP A 13 -23.46 -1.84 9.53
N LEU A 14 -23.30 -0.83 10.40
CA LEU A 14 -22.13 0.05 10.34
C LEU A 14 -20.84 -0.75 10.54
N GLY A 15 -20.81 -1.70 11.47
CA GLY A 15 -19.67 -2.61 11.65
C GLY A 15 -19.32 -3.36 10.37
N ILE A 16 -20.31 -4.00 9.73
CA ILE A 16 -20.09 -4.76 8.49
C ILE A 16 -19.60 -3.85 7.36
N CYS A 17 -20.22 -2.68 7.19
CA CYS A 17 -19.90 -1.79 6.07
C CYS A 17 -18.58 -1.03 6.26
N ILE A 18 -18.25 -0.61 7.49
CA ILE A 18 -17.11 0.27 7.78
C ILE A 18 -15.85 -0.52 8.14
N LEU A 19 -15.97 -1.69 8.77
CA LEU A 19 -14.80 -2.42 9.26
C LEU A 19 -13.78 -2.74 8.16
N PRO A 20 -14.15 -3.19 6.95
CA PRO A 20 -13.16 -3.43 5.88
C PRO A 20 -12.35 -2.18 5.55
N TRP A 21 -13.00 -1.03 5.49
CA TRP A 21 -12.39 0.28 5.23
C TRP A 21 -11.41 0.68 6.34
N VAL A 22 -11.81 0.49 7.61
CA VAL A 22 -10.95 0.73 8.77
C VAL A 22 -9.73 -0.19 8.76
N VAL A 23 -9.90 -1.46 8.41
CA VAL A 23 -8.79 -2.40 8.30
C VAL A 23 -7.82 -1.96 7.21
N VAL A 24 -8.30 -1.58 6.03
CA VAL A 24 -7.43 -1.11 4.93
C VAL A 24 -6.72 0.19 5.29
N ALA A 25 -7.43 1.18 5.83
CA ALA A 25 -6.86 2.47 6.24
C ALA A 25 -5.85 2.28 7.39
N GLY A 26 -6.21 1.49 8.41
CA GLY A 26 -5.35 1.17 9.53
C GLY A 26 -4.10 0.39 9.12
N PHE A 27 -4.24 -0.61 8.25
CA PHE A 27 -3.12 -1.39 7.72
C PHE A 27 -2.17 -0.52 6.88
N THR A 28 -2.71 0.29 5.97
CA THR A 28 -1.89 1.16 5.12
C THR A 28 -1.25 2.30 5.91
N GLY A 29 -1.92 2.85 6.92
CA GLY A 29 -1.36 3.83 7.85
C GLY A 29 -0.30 3.22 8.77
N PHE A 30 -0.50 1.99 9.25
CA PHE A 30 0.51 1.25 9.99
C PHE A 30 1.75 0.99 9.13
N TYR A 31 1.59 0.68 7.84
CA TYR A 31 2.70 0.60 6.89
C TYR A 31 3.46 1.93 6.74
N MET A 32 2.79 3.09 6.72
CA MET A 32 3.49 4.39 6.66
C MET A 32 4.45 4.59 7.85
N ASN A 33 4.13 4.04 9.02
CA ASN A 33 4.94 4.16 10.23
C ASN A 33 5.94 3.00 10.41
N HIS A 34 5.59 1.79 9.97
CA HIS A 34 6.35 0.56 10.20
C HIS A 34 6.65 -0.16 8.88
N GLY A 35 7.12 0.59 7.87
CA GLY A 35 7.28 0.10 6.50
C GLY A 35 8.10 -1.18 6.38
N LYS A 36 9.23 -1.28 7.09
CA LYS A 36 10.12 -2.45 7.06
C LYS A 36 9.40 -3.72 7.53
N LEU A 37 8.63 -3.64 8.62
CA LEU A 37 7.91 -4.76 9.19
C LEU A 37 6.82 -5.27 8.24
N ILE A 38 6.05 -4.37 7.65
CA ILE A 38 4.98 -4.77 6.73
C ILE A 38 5.54 -5.32 5.42
N LEU A 39 6.59 -4.70 4.88
CA LEU A 39 7.23 -5.19 3.67
C LEU A 39 7.89 -6.56 3.87
N SER A 40 8.38 -6.90 5.06
CA SER A 40 8.94 -8.23 5.34
C SER A 40 7.89 -9.34 5.42
N LEU A 41 6.61 -9.01 5.53
CA LEU A 41 5.51 -9.98 5.51
C LEU A 41 4.96 -10.20 4.09
N LEU A 42 5.34 -9.36 3.14
CA LEU A 42 4.82 -9.42 1.78
C LEU A 42 5.75 -10.26 0.90
N PRO A 43 5.19 -10.92 -0.14
CA PRO A 43 6.00 -11.70 -1.06
C PRO A 43 7.06 -10.84 -1.74
N ASP A 44 8.31 -11.28 -1.65
CA ASP A 44 9.40 -10.83 -2.51
C ASP A 44 9.67 -11.91 -3.56
N SER A 45 10.14 -11.50 -4.73
CA SER A 45 10.59 -12.39 -5.80
C SER A 45 11.74 -13.31 -5.39
N GLY A 46 12.55 -12.88 -4.40
CA GLY A 46 13.80 -13.55 -4.04
C GLY A 46 14.86 -13.50 -5.16
N PHE A 47 14.63 -12.69 -6.21
CA PHE A 47 15.54 -12.62 -7.35
C PHE A 47 16.81 -11.86 -6.97
N ASP A 48 17.95 -12.56 -7.05
CA ASP A 48 19.26 -11.99 -6.72
C ASP A 48 19.89 -11.31 -7.95
N VAL A 49 20.14 -10.00 -7.87
CA VAL A 49 20.77 -9.22 -8.95
C VAL A 49 22.28 -9.43 -9.04
N THR A 50 22.91 -10.11 -8.07
CA THR A 50 24.34 -10.46 -8.13
C THR A 50 24.61 -11.52 -9.20
N GLN A 51 23.61 -12.34 -9.55
CA GLN A 51 23.74 -13.36 -10.59
C GLN A 51 24.00 -12.78 -11.99
N PHE A 52 23.74 -11.49 -12.20
CA PHE A 52 24.04 -10.81 -13.47
C PHE A 52 25.50 -10.91 -13.86
N ASP A 53 26.40 -10.86 -12.87
CA ASP A 53 27.84 -10.91 -13.12
C ASP A 53 28.31 -12.30 -13.59
N ALA A 54 27.53 -13.35 -13.34
CA ALA A 54 27.80 -14.72 -13.79
C ALA A 54 27.12 -15.06 -15.14
N SER A 55 26.31 -14.15 -15.68
CA SER A 55 25.58 -14.37 -16.93
C SER A 55 26.53 -14.39 -18.13
N PRO A 56 26.39 -15.35 -19.07
CA PRO A 56 27.20 -15.37 -20.30
C PRO A 56 26.87 -14.20 -21.24
N LEU A 57 25.73 -13.54 -21.03
CA LEU A 57 25.31 -12.36 -21.79
C LEU A 57 25.83 -11.05 -21.18
N ALA A 58 26.45 -11.10 -20.00
CA ALA A 58 26.91 -9.92 -19.31
C ALA A 58 27.96 -9.17 -20.14
N LYS A 59 27.63 -7.94 -20.52
CA LYS A 59 28.54 -7.07 -21.24
C LYS A 59 28.39 -5.63 -20.78
N GLU A 60 29.51 -4.95 -20.60
CA GLU A 60 29.50 -3.54 -20.28
C GLU A 60 28.85 -2.74 -21.41
N VAL A 61 27.97 -1.81 -21.04
CA VAL A 61 27.23 -0.97 -21.98
C VAL A 61 27.61 0.48 -21.79
N THR A 62 27.81 1.15 -22.92
CA THR A 62 27.95 2.60 -22.93
C THR A 62 26.61 3.29 -22.73
N ARG A 63 26.62 4.54 -22.29
CA ARG A 63 25.41 5.39 -22.20
C ARG A 63 24.62 5.42 -23.52
N ALA A 64 25.31 5.45 -24.66
CA ALA A 64 24.66 5.51 -25.97
C ALA A 64 23.90 4.20 -26.28
N GLN A 65 24.49 3.04 -25.96
CA GLN A 65 23.85 1.74 -26.11
C GLN A 65 22.67 1.58 -25.14
N ALA A 66 22.83 1.99 -23.89
CA ALA A 66 21.76 1.96 -22.91
C ALA A 66 20.58 2.87 -23.31
N PHE A 67 20.86 4.05 -23.88
CA PHE A 67 19.82 4.92 -24.42
C PHE A 67 19.12 4.33 -25.65
N ALA A 68 19.87 3.68 -26.55
CA ALA A 68 19.28 3.00 -27.70
C ALA A 68 18.34 1.87 -27.26
N LEU A 69 18.75 1.07 -26.27
CA LEU A 69 17.90 0.06 -25.64
C LEU A 69 16.65 0.69 -25.01
N ALA A 70 16.82 1.73 -24.20
CA ALA A 70 15.69 2.42 -23.57
C ALA A 70 14.70 2.96 -24.61
N ARG A 71 15.18 3.54 -25.71
CA ARG A 71 14.33 4.04 -26.81
C ARG A 71 13.61 2.94 -27.57
N SER A 72 14.18 1.73 -27.63
CA SER A 72 13.49 0.58 -28.24
C SER A 72 12.30 0.10 -27.39
N ILE A 73 12.34 0.31 -26.08
CA ILE A 73 11.28 -0.06 -25.13
C ILE A 73 10.28 1.08 -24.95
N LEU A 74 10.79 2.32 -24.88
CA LEU A 74 10.04 3.55 -24.67
C LEU A 74 10.36 4.54 -25.80
N PRO A 75 9.56 4.57 -26.89
CA PRO A 75 9.86 5.39 -28.06
C PRO A 75 10.07 6.88 -27.77
N ASP A 76 9.36 7.41 -26.77
CA ASP A 76 9.35 8.84 -26.42
C ASP A 76 10.33 9.20 -25.28
N VAL A 77 11.22 8.28 -24.90
CA VAL A 77 12.15 8.50 -23.78
C VAL A 77 13.18 9.60 -24.08
N VAL A 78 13.40 10.49 -23.12
CA VAL A 78 14.33 11.61 -23.27
C VAL A 78 15.76 11.15 -23.01
N ARG A 79 16.73 11.72 -23.74
CA ARG A 79 18.18 11.39 -23.64
C ARG A 79 18.83 11.78 -22.30
N GLY A 80 18.15 12.59 -21.49
CA GLY A 80 18.59 13.01 -20.17
C GLY A 80 18.64 11.84 -19.19
N LEU A 81 19.68 11.78 -18.35
CA LEU A 81 19.74 10.83 -17.24
C LEU A 81 19.01 11.42 -16.03
N THR A 82 18.11 10.65 -15.44
CA THR A 82 17.48 11.03 -14.17
C THR A 82 18.36 10.51 -13.04
N VAL A 83 19.19 11.39 -12.46
CA VAL A 83 20.03 11.22 -11.25
C VAL A 83 20.67 9.83 -11.08
N SER A 84 21.98 9.76 -11.30
CA SER A 84 22.82 8.55 -11.16
C SER A 84 22.97 8.09 -9.71
N LYS A 85 21.91 7.54 -9.12
CA LYS A 85 22.01 6.75 -7.90
C LYS A 85 22.12 5.27 -8.28
N PRO A 86 22.94 4.48 -7.55
CA PRO A 86 22.94 3.04 -7.72
C PRO A 86 21.52 2.48 -7.59
N TYR A 87 21.14 1.60 -8.52
CA TYR A 87 19.85 0.93 -8.50
C TYR A 87 20.06 -0.51 -8.04
N LEU A 88 19.39 -0.90 -6.96
CA LEU A 88 19.59 -2.21 -6.30
C LEU A 88 21.06 -2.52 -6.02
N GLY A 89 21.83 -1.50 -5.63
CA GLY A 89 23.26 -1.62 -5.33
C GLY A 89 24.17 -1.68 -6.57
N ARG A 90 23.64 -1.47 -7.78
CA ARG A 90 24.39 -1.53 -9.04
C ARG A 90 24.45 -0.18 -9.75
N GLU A 91 25.59 0.15 -10.34
CA GLU A 91 25.76 1.33 -11.20
C GLU A 91 24.91 1.18 -12.46
N SER A 92 24.04 2.16 -12.72
CA SER A 92 23.03 2.04 -13.77
C SER A 92 22.76 3.35 -14.51
N TYR A 93 22.35 3.25 -15.77
CA TYR A 93 21.79 4.35 -16.53
C TYR A 93 20.27 4.32 -16.43
N ARG A 94 19.67 5.39 -15.93
CA ARG A 94 18.21 5.53 -15.81
C ARG A 94 17.66 6.54 -16.81
N PHE A 95 16.63 6.11 -17.51
CA PHE A 95 15.87 6.89 -18.47
C PHE A 95 14.41 6.95 -18.04
N ASP A 96 13.89 8.17 -17.94
CA ASP A 96 12.53 8.46 -17.46
C ASP A 96 11.58 8.60 -18.64
N GLY A 97 10.53 7.77 -18.66
CA GLY A 97 9.44 7.79 -19.62
C GLY A 97 8.10 8.23 -19.03
N GLY A 98 8.11 8.94 -17.90
CA GLY A 98 6.92 9.43 -17.19
C GLY A 98 6.30 8.37 -16.29
N ASP A 99 5.56 7.43 -16.86
CA ASP A 99 4.88 6.36 -16.10
C ASP A 99 5.73 5.09 -15.95
N THR A 100 6.71 4.94 -16.84
CA THR A 100 7.63 3.81 -16.88
C THR A 100 9.06 4.29 -17.02
N ASP A 101 9.95 3.75 -16.20
CA ASP A 101 11.38 3.99 -16.30
C ASP A 101 12.07 2.77 -16.94
N VAL A 102 13.10 3.02 -17.74
CA VAL A 102 14.07 1.99 -18.12
C VAL A 102 15.38 2.25 -17.41
N ILE A 103 15.89 1.23 -16.72
CA ILE A 103 17.12 1.30 -15.94
C ILE A 103 18.04 0.20 -16.45
N VAL A 104 19.23 0.53 -16.89
CA VAL A 104 20.19 -0.41 -17.51
C VAL A 104 21.43 -0.51 -16.64
N ASP A 105 21.81 -1.71 -16.24
CA ASP A 105 23.05 -1.99 -15.52
C ASP A 105 24.27 -1.68 -16.40
N GLN A 106 25.18 -0.83 -15.93
CA GLN A 106 26.32 -0.40 -16.74
C GLN A 106 27.27 -1.56 -17.05
N LYS A 107 27.48 -2.45 -16.07
CA LYS A 107 28.48 -3.52 -16.15
C LYS A 107 28.04 -4.72 -16.98
N THR A 108 26.75 -5.06 -16.97
CA THR A 108 26.26 -6.32 -17.52
C THR A 108 25.22 -6.15 -18.62
N GLY A 109 24.66 -4.95 -18.81
CA GLY A 109 23.64 -4.69 -19.82
C GLY A 109 22.25 -5.27 -19.49
N HIS A 110 22.09 -5.95 -18.35
CA HIS A 110 20.78 -6.32 -17.84
C HIS A 110 19.98 -5.05 -17.55
N TYR A 111 18.66 -5.14 -17.63
CA TYR A 111 17.84 -3.95 -17.45
C TYR A 111 16.55 -4.23 -16.71
N TRP A 112 16.00 -3.17 -16.15
CA TRP A 112 14.72 -3.17 -15.47
C TRP A 112 13.77 -2.22 -16.19
N VAL A 113 12.55 -2.71 -16.40
CA VAL A 113 11.42 -1.87 -16.81
C VAL A 113 10.55 -1.68 -15.57
N THR A 114 10.56 -0.45 -15.04
CA THR A 114 9.92 -0.12 -13.78
C THR A 114 8.70 0.75 -14.03
N GLY A 115 7.52 0.14 -13.97
CA GLY A 115 6.25 0.86 -13.94
C GLY A 115 5.84 1.25 -12.52
N ARG A 116 4.64 1.81 -12.37
CA ARG A 116 4.15 2.31 -11.08
C ARG A 116 4.08 1.27 -9.97
N TYR A 117 3.58 0.07 -10.28
CA TYR A 117 3.32 -1.00 -9.29
C TYR A 117 4.09 -2.29 -9.55
N MET A 118 4.77 -2.39 -10.68
CA MET A 118 5.52 -3.57 -11.05
C MET A 118 6.88 -3.17 -11.58
N ARG A 119 7.84 -4.06 -11.36
CA ARG A 119 9.17 -4.00 -11.97
C ARG A 119 9.39 -5.33 -12.66
N GLN A 120 9.85 -5.28 -13.91
CA GLN A 120 10.28 -6.45 -14.66
C GLN A 120 11.78 -6.37 -14.86
N THR A 121 12.44 -7.51 -14.75
CA THR A 121 13.89 -7.66 -14.94
C THR A 121 14.14 -8.44 -16.21
N PHE A 122 15.12 -8.01 -16.99
CA PHE A 122 15.45 -8.60 -18.28
C PHE A 122 16.94 -8.84 -18.45
N ALA A 123 17.28 -9.90 -19.18
CA ALA A 123 18.60 -10.15 -19.70
C ALA A 123 18.92 -9.23 -20.90
N PRO A 124 20.21 -9.08 -21.28
CA PRO A 124 20.61 -8.19 -22.38
C PRO A 124 20.02 -8.56 -23.75
N ASP A 125 19.61 -9.81 -23.94
CA ASP A 125 18.95 -10.32 -25.14
C ASP A 125 17.43 -10.05 -25.17
N GLY A 126 16.88 -9.48 -24.09
CA GLY A 126 15.46 -9.20 -23.92
C GLY A 126 14.65 -10.32 -23.26
N ALA A 127 15.28 -11.42 -22.85
CA ALA A 127 14.58 -12.46 -22.09
C ALA A 127 14.18 -11.94 -20.70
N ARG A 128 12.90 -12.09 -20.33
CA ARG A 128 12.41 -11.67 -19.01
C ARG A 128 12.85 -12.68 -17.94
N LEU A 129 13.59 -12.19 -16.95
CA LEU A 129 14.14 -12.99 -15.85
C LEU A 129 13.24 -13.00 -14.62
N ASP A 130 12.55 -11.88 -14.34
CA ASP A 130 11.78 -11.72 -13.10
C ASP A 130 10.68 -10.66 -13.24
N THR A 131 9.66 -10.73 -12.38
CA THR A 131 8.57 -9.75 -12.23
C THR A 131 8.21 -9.58 -10.76
N VAL A 132 8.38 -8.36 -10.24
CA VAL A 132 8.16 -8.04 -8.82
C VAL A 132 7.04 -7.01 -8.67
N ILE A 133 6.15 -7.26 -7.71
CA ILE A 133 5.18 -6.27 -7.26
C ILE A 133 5.88 -5.26 -6.35
N ARG A 134 5.79 -3.98 -6.69
CA ARG A 134 6.31 -2.87 -5.89
C ARG A 134 5.34 -2.57 -4.75
N TRP A 135 5.28 -3.45 -3.76
CA TRP A 135 4.36 -3.34 -2.61
C TRP A 135 4.39 -1.98 -1.93
N SER A 136 5.56 -1.37 -1.82
CA SER A 136 5.70 -0.04 -1.26
C SER A 136 4.91 1.03 -2.02
N ARG A 137 4.87 0.95 -3.36
CA ARG A 137 4.09 1.83 -4.24
C ARG A 137 2.61 1.48 -4.21
N VAL A 138 2.25 0.20 -4.14
CA VAL A 138 0.86 -0.26 -4.01
C VAL A 138 0.24 0.28 -2.72
N LEU A 139 0.87 0.02 -1.58
CA LEU A 139 0.39 0.45 -0.27
C LEU A 139 0.38 1.98 -0.13
N SER A 140 1.43 2.65 -0.62
CA SER A 140 1.46 4.11 -0.67
C SER A 140 0.33 4.69 -1.53
N SER A 141 0.03 4.10 -2.69
CA SER A 141 -1.08 4.56 -3.54
C SER A 141 -2.44 4.29 -2.92
N LEU A 142 -2.63 3.12 -2.28
CA LEU A 142 -3.86 2.81 -1.57
C LEU A 142 -4.10 3.84 -0.47
N HIS A 143 -3.08 4.18 0.31
CA HIS A 143 -3.18 5.16 1.39
C HIS A 143 -3.44 6.59 0.88
N THR A 144 -2.66 7.02 -0.11
CA THR A 144 -2.70 8.41 -0.59
C THR A 144 -3.83 8.64 -1.59
N ARG A 145 -3.84 7.96 -2.74
CA ARG A 145 -4.84 8.18 -3.80
C ARG A 145 -6.20 7.56 -3.49
N GLY A 146 -6.22 6.44 -2.75
CA GLY A 146 -7.47 5.78 -2.38
C GLY A 146 -8.32 6.60 -1.40
N TRP A 147 -7.70 7.46 -0.58
CA TRP A 147 -8.38 8.17 0.50
C TRP A 147 -8.26 9.69 0.47
N VAL A 148 -7.08 10.23 0.11
CA VAL A 148 -6.79 11.67 0.30
C VAL A 148 -6.55 12.39 -1.03
N GLY A 149 -6.11 11.67 -2.06
CA GLY A 149 -5.63 12.23 -3.31
C GLY A 149 -6.68 12.38 -4.41
N THR A 150 -7.95 12.01 -4.17
CA THR A 150 -9.05 12.15 -5.14
C THR A 150 -10.31 12.67 -4.46
N VAL A 151 -11.14 13.42 -5.18
CA VAL A 151 -12.40 13.98 -4.65
C VAL A 151 -13.32 12.88 -4.09
N LEU A 152 -13.42 11.75 -4.80
CA LEU A 152 -14.19 10.59 -4.34
C LEU A 152 -13.59 9.96 -3.08
N GLY A 153 -12.25 9.84 -3.02
CA GLY A 153 -11.55 9.32 -1.85
C GLY A 153 -11.80 10.17 -0.62
N THR A 154 -11.69 11.50 -0.74
CA THR A 154 -11.92 12.43 0.36
C THR A 154 -13.36 12.33 0.87
N TRP A 155 -14.34 12.28 -0.03
CA TRP A 155 -15.74 12.12 0.35
C TRP A 155 -16.02 10.78 1.05
N LEU A 156 -15.43 9.69 0.56
CA LEU A 156 -15.50 8.38 1.23
C LEU A 156 -14.82 8.41 2.60
N ALA A 157 -13.71 9.13 2.75
CA ALA A 157 -13.02 9.30 4.03
C ALA A 157 -13.92 10.05 5.03
N ASP A 158 -14.59 11.12 4.61
CA ASP A 158 -15.51 11.89 5.47
C ASP A 158 -16.72 11.05 5.91
N ILE A 159 -17.32 10.29 4.99
CA ILE A 159 -18.39 9.34 5.34
C ILE A 159 -17.90 8.30 6.32
N THR A 160 -16.72 7.72 6.06
CA THR A 160 -16.14 6.71 6.94
C THR A 160 -15.87 7.29 8.32
N ALA A 161 -15.38 8.53 8.41
CA ALA A 161 -15.15 9.24 9.68
C ALA A 161 -16.46 9.49 10.44
N GLY A 162 -17.49 10.04 9.76
CA GLY A 162 -18.80 10.25 10.37
C GLY A 162 -19.44 8.94 10.84
N ALA A 163 -19.34 7.89 10.03
CA ALA A 163 -19.85 6.58 10.34
C ALA A 163 -19.09 5.93 11.52
N LEU A 164 -17.78 6.15 11.63
CA LEU A 164 -16.97 5.77 12.80
C LEU A 164 -17.37 6.51 14.07
N MET A 165 -17.68 7.80 13.99
CA MET A 165 -18.17 8.56 15.14
C MET A 165 -19.50 7.99 15.64
N VAL A 166 -20.45 7.73 14.74
CA VAL A 166 -21.74 7.11 15.08
C VAL A 166 -21.53 5.69 15.62
N PHE A 167 -20.65 4.90 15.01
CA PHE A 167 -20.29 3.56 15.48
C PHE A 167 -19.69 3.58 16.90
N GLY A 168 -18.77 4.50 17.17
CA GLY A 168 -18.16 4.69 18.48
C GLY A 168 -19.17 5.09 19.56
N ILE A 169 -19.98 6.12 19.29
CA ILE A 169 -21.01 6.60 20.24
C ILE A 169 -22.05 5.51 20.51
N SER A 170 -22.55 4.85 19.47
CA SER A 170 -23.51 3.75 19.62
C SER A 170 -22.92 2.57 20.39
N GLY A 171 -21.66 2.21 20.14
CA GLY A 171 -20.94 1.19 20.89
C GLY A 171 -20.80 1.53 22.38
N LEU A 172 -20.37 2.77 22.69
CA LEU A 172 -20.27 3.29 24.06
C LEU A 172 -21.62 3.23 24.79
N TYR A 173 -22.70 3.62 24.13
CA TYR A 173 -24.05 3.54 24.70
C TYR A 173 -24.46 2.09 24.95
N LEU A 174 -24.36 1.22 23.94
CA LEU A 174 -24.75 -0.19 24.03
C LEU A 174 -23.93 -0.95 25.09
N PHE A 175 -22.67 -0.55 25.31
CA PHE A 175 -21.83 -1.11 26.37
C PHE A 175 -22.21 -0.59 27.76
N SER A 176 -22.44 0.72 27.91
CA SER A 176 -22.58 1.37 29.21
C SER A 176 -24.01 1.33 29.76
N ALA A 177 -25.02 1.54 28.92
CA ALA A 177 -26.42 1.58 29.32
C ALA A 177 -26.91 0.33 30.08
N PRO A 178 -26.64 -0.93 29.64
CA PRO A 178 -27.07 -2.10 30.40
C PRO A 178 -26.32 -2.23 31.74
N ARG A 179 -25.05 -1.82 31.82
CA ARG A 179 -24.26 -1.87 33.05
C ARG A 179 -24.79 -0.89 34.09
N LEU A 180 -25.05 0.35 33.67
CA LEU A 180 -25.63 1.39 34.53
C LEU A 180 -27.03 1.01 35.00
N ARG A 181 -27.89 0.50 34.12
CA ARG A 181 -29.23 -0.02 34.49
C ARG A 181 -29.14 -1.15 35.53
N ARG A 182 -28.23 -2.11 35.35
CA ARG A 182 -27.98 -3.19 36.32
C ARG A 182 -27.44 -2.67 37.66
N ALA A 183 -26.55 -1.68 37.65
CA ALA A 183 -26.03 -1.08 38.88
C ALA A 183 -27.12 -0.33 39.65
N LYS A 184 -27.94 0.48 38.96
CA LYS A 184 -29.07 1.20 39.55
C LYS A 184 -30.08 0.23 40.17
N ASN A 185 -30.46 -0.82 39.46
CA ASN A 185 -31.41 -1.82 39.95
C ASN A 185 -30.87 -2.59 41.16
N ARG A 186 -29.56 -2.92 41.18
CA ARG A 186 -28.91 -3.55 42.35
C ARG A 186 -28.95 -2.63 43.57
N ARG A 187 -28.64 -1.34 43.40
CA ARG A 187 -28.72 -0.34 44.49
C ARG A 187 -30.15 -0.16 45.01
N ALA A 188 -31.13 -0.09 44.12
CA ALA A 188 -32.54 0.03 44.51
C ALA A 188 -33.01 -1.20 45.32
N ARG A 189 -32.66 -2.42 44.88
CA ARG A 189 -32.96 -3.66 45.63
C ARG A 189 -32.28 -3.70 46.99
N ALA A 190 -31.00 -3.31 47.08
CA ALA A 190 -30.29 -3.24 48.35
C ALA A 190 -30.88 -2.20 49.32
N LYS A 191 -31.39 -1.08 48.80
CA LYS A 191 -32.10 -0.08 49.61
C LYS A 191 -33.44 -0.62 50.11
N ALA A 192 -34.21 -1.28 49.25
CA ALA A 192 -35.50 -1.88 49.63
C ALA A 192 -35.35 -3.01 50.65
N ALA A 193 -34.27 -3.79 50.59
CA ALA A 193 -33.99 -4.87 51.56
C ALA A 193 -33.45 -4.38 52.92
N ARG A 194 -33.17 -3.07 53.06
CA ARG A 194 -32.74 -2.44 54.32
C ARG A 194 -33.88 -1.68 55.02
N GLN A 195 -35.05 -1.60 54.38
CA GLN A 195 -36.29 -1.05 54.94
C GLN A 195 -37.15 -2.20 55.43
#